data_AF-A0A4Y7SC67-F1
#
_entry.id   AF-A0A4Y7SC67-F1
#
_cell.length_a   1.000
_cell.length_b   1.000
_cell.length_c   1.000
_cell.angle_alpha   90.00
_cell.angle_beta   90.00
_cell.angle_gamma   90.00
#
_symmetry.space_group_name_H-M   'P 1'
#
loop_
_entity.id
_entity.type
_entity.pdbx_description
1 polymer ?
#
loop_
_entity_poly.entity_id
_entity_poly.type
_entity_poly.pdbx_seq_one_letter_code
_entity_poly.pdbx_strand_id
1 'polypeptide(L)' 'MRVKYTTYDVRRREDVLHVDSDTCNIMIPNREFEKNSTEPPYLYARLLGIYHANVSYM' A
#
# COMPACT_ATOMS: atom_id res chain seq x y z
N MET A 1 17.58 -3.93 -8.83
CA MET A 1 16.46 -4.20 -7.91
C MET A 1 15.17 -3.71 -8.58
N ARG A 2 14.24 -4.60 -8.93
CA ARG A 2 12.93 -4.22 -9.49
C ARG A 2 11.93 -4.14 -8.33
N VAL A 3 11.54 -2.93 -7.97
CA VAL A 3 10.52 -2.70 -6.93
C VAL A 3 9.19 -2.46 -7.63
N LYS A 4 8.23 -3.35 -7.44
CA LYS A 4 6.84 -3.07 -7.79
C LYS A 4 6.32 -2.13 -6.70
N TYR A 5 6.05 -0.88 -7.06
CA TYR A 5 5.45 0.09 -6.15
C TYR A 5 4.03 0.40 -6.60
N THR A 6 3.13 0.56 -5.65
CA THR A 6 1.79 1.07 -5.87
C THR A 6 1.73 2.42 -5.20
N THR A 7 1.53 3.49 -5.98
CA THR A 7 1.40 4.84 -5.42
C THR A 7 0.01 4.95 -4.79
N TYR A 8 -0.03 5.03 -3.47
CA TYR A 8 -1.20 5.49 -2.74
C TYR A 8 -1.06 6.99 -2.50
N ASP A 9 -2.14 7.73 -2.70
CA ASP A 9 -2.23 9.11 -2.23
C ASP A 9 -2.51 9.08 -0.72
N VAL A 10 -1.46 8.79 0.04
CA VAL A 10 -1.52 8.83 1.51
C VAL A 10 -1.44 10.29 1.90
N ARG A 11 -2.48 10.78 2.57
CA ARG A 11 -2.48 12.17 3.04
C ARG A 11 -1.53 12.25 4.21
N ARG A 12 -0.31 12.71 3.92
CA ARG A 12 0.88 12.77 4.80
C ARG A 12 0.68 13.45 6.18
N ARG A 13 -0.51 13.99 6.47
CA ARG A 13 -0.86 14.70 7.71
C ARG A 13 -2.20 14.27 8.33
N GLU A 14 -2.93 13.39 7.67
CA GLU A 14 -4.23 12.91 8.16
C GLU A 14 -4.16 11.41 8.48
N ASP A 15 -3.45 10.63 7.67
CA ASP A 15 -3.30 9.19 7.87
C ASP A 15 -2.13 8.87 8.80
N VAL A 16 -2.43 8.29 9.97
CA VAL A 16 -1.41 7.77 10.91
C VAL A 16 -1.20 6.29 10.64
N LEU A 17 -0.07 5.94 10.05
CA LEU A 17 0.35 4.56 9.84
C LEU A 17 1.40 4.18 10.88
N HIS A 18 1.08 3.18 11.71
CA HIS A 18 1.99 2.66 12.73
C HIS A 18 2.48 1.27 12.33
N VAL A 19 3.79 1.11 12.11
CA VAL A 19 4.38 -0.14 11.59
C VAL A 19 4.48 -1.21 12.68
N ASP A 20 4.74 -0.82 13.92
CA ASP A 20 4.95 -1.73 15.06
C ASP A 20 3.68 -2.02 15.89
N SER A 21 2.52 -1.54 15.44
CA SER A 21 1.25 -1.74 16.14
C SER A 21 0.59 -3.01 15.62
N ASP A 22 -0.20 -3.70 16.46
CA ASP A 22 -1.06 -4.80 16.01
C ASP A 22 -2.05 -4.37 14.91
N THR A 23 -2.28 -3.06 14.78
CA THR A 23 -3.11 -2.43 13.74
C THR A 23 -2.29 -1.92 12.53
N CYS A 24 -1.26 -2.65 12.11
CA CYS A 24 -0.42 -2.30 10.96
C CYS A 24 -0.91 -2.91 9.63
N ASN A 25 -2.14 -3.41 9.57
CA ASN A 25 -2.67 -4.06 8.39
C ASN A 25 -3.44 -3.07 7.48
N ILE A 26 -3.28 -3.23 6.17
CA ILE A 26 -3.88 -2.39 5.13
C ILE A 26 -4.62 -3.25 4.10
N MET A 27 -5.62 -2.65 3.47
CA MET A 27 -6.36 -3.24 2.34
C MET A 27 -5.93 -2.57 1.04
N ILE A 28 -5.56 -3.38 0.05
CA ILE A 28 -5.05 -2.93 -1.25
C ILE A 28 -6.01 -3.44 -2.34
N PRO A 29 -6.47 -2.61 -3.28
CA PRO A 29 -7.23 -3.04 -4.44
C PRO A 29 -6.50 -4.17 -5.16
N ASN A 30 -7.17 -5.29 -5.35
CA ASN A 30 -6.61 -6.38 -6.12
C ASN A 30 -6.64 -5.98 -7.60
N ARG A 31 -5.46 -5.81 -8.20
CA ARG A 31 -5.33 -5.41 -9.61
C ARG A 31 -5.74 -6.52 -10.58
N GLU A 32 -5.71 -7.77 -10.11
CA GLU A 32 -6.16 -8.95 -10.84
C GLU A 32 -7.67 -9.22 -10.65
N PHE A 33 -8.36 -8.38 -9.87
CA PHE A 33 -9.80 -8.50 -9.68
C PHE A 33 -10.53 -8.11 -10.97
N GLU A 34 -10.84 -9.11 -11.78
CA GLU A 34 -11.82 -8.99 -12.86
C GLU A 34 -13.24 -9.20 -12.33
N LYS A 35 -14.23 -8.58 -13.00
CA LYS A 35 -15.66 -8.58 -12.62
C LYS A 35 -16.28 -9.97 -12.42
N ASN A 36 -15.62 -11.04 -12.89
CA ASN A 36 -16.04 -12.43 -12.79
C ASN A 36 -15.02 -13.34 -12.08
N SER A 37 -14.00 -12.77 -11.42
CA SER A 37 -13.02 -13.56 -10.68
C SER A 37 -13.57 -13.95 -9.29
N THR A 38 -13.24 -15.15 -8.83
CA THR A 38 -13.53 -15.61 -7.46
C THR A 38 -12.59 -14.98 -6.42
N GLU A 39 -11.64 -14.17 -6.88
CA GLU A 39 -10.65 -13.53 -6.02
C GLU A 39 -11.27 -12.36 -5.24
N PRO A 40 -10.80 -12.09 -4.01
CA PRO A 40 -11.29 -10.96 -3.28
C PRO A 40 -10.92 -9.64 -3.99
N PRO A 41 -11.83 -8.64 -4.01
CA PRO A 41 -11.57 -7.33 -4.61
C PRO A 41 -10.46 -6.55 -3.89
N TYR A 42 -10.15 -6.93 -2.65
CA TYR A 42 -9.11 -6.33 -1.84
C TYR A 42 -8.18 -7.40 -1.27
N LEU A 43 -6.89 -7.14 -1.35
CA LEU A 43 -5.84 -7.91 -0.70
C LEU A 43 -5.54 -7.33 0.68
N TYR A 44 -5.29 -8.21 1.63
CA TYR A 44 -4.87 -7.83 2.97
C TYR A 44 -3.34 -7.91 3.05
N ALA A 45 -2.70 -6.84 3.52
CA ALA A 45 -1.25 -6.78 3.65
C ALA A 45 -0.85 -6.17 5.00
N ARG A 46 0.31 -6.58 5.50
CA ARG A 46 0.90 -6.02 6.73
C ARG A 46 1.97 -4.99 6.35
N LEU A 47 1.94 -3.82 6.98
CA LEU A 47 2.99 -2.82 6.85
C LEU A 47 4.28 -3.34 7.50
N LEU A 48 5.35 -3.39 6.71
CA LEU A 48 6.68 -3.79 7.18
C LEU A 48 7.60 -2.60 7.44
N GLY A 49 7.31 -1.45 6.85
CA GLY A 49 8.13 -0.25 6.96
C GLY A 49 7.65 0.87 6.04
N ILE A 50 7.93 2.10 6.43
CA ILE A 50 7.64 3.30 5.66
C ILE A 50 8.97 3.84 5.13
N TYR A 51 9.10 3.92 3.80
CA TYR A 51 10.31 4.39 3.14
C TYR A 51 10.04 5.75 2.49
N HIS A 52 10.96 6.70 2.68
CA HIS A 52 10.89 8.02 2.05
C HIS A 52 12.01 8.16 1.02
N ALA A 53 11.63 8.44 -0.23
CA ALA A 53 12.57 8.82 -1.28
C ALA A 53 12.41 10.32 -1.57
N ASN A 54 13.53 11.03 -1.66
CA ASN A 54 13.53 12.41 -2.14
C ASN A 54 13.73 12.38 -3.66
N VAL A 55 12.64 12.51 -4.41
CA VAL A 55 12.67 12.52 -5.87
C VAL A 55 12.78 13.96 -6.32
N SER A 56 13.92 14.31 -6.93
CA SER A 56 14.10 15.55 -7.68
C SER A 56 14.14 15.23 -9.17
N TYR A 57 13.51 16.07 -9.97
CA TYR A 57 13.57 16.02 -11.42
C TYR A 57 14.51 17.15 -11.88
N MET A 58 15.51 16.81 -12.70
CA MET A 58 16.39 17.77 -13.38
C MET A 58 15.85 18.06 -14.78
#